data_AF-A0A7H9HYK2-F1
#
_entry.id   AF-A0A7H9HYK2-F1
#
_cell.length_a   1.000
_cell.length_b   1.000
_cell.length_c   1.000
_cell.angle_alpha   90.00
_cell.angle_beta   90.00
_cell.angle_gamma   90.00
#
_symmetry.space_group_name_H-M   'P 1'
#
loop_
_entity.id
_entity.type
_entity.pdbx_description
1 polymer ?
#
loop_
_entity_poly.entity_id
_entity_poly.type
_entity_poly.pdbx_seq_one_letter_code
_entity_poly.pdbx_strand_id
1 'polypeptide(L)'
;MLRFVRPQITRNLTCLQKSFTTTSRLGTYKEWKQLSDDDKRNFIHSYVSFYKEKHPCSKSNVMYRSLAEGMDEHGDIPYVFGILYNEIRSVTLGESTDNKRGQGILGDPSLESLLK
;
A
#
# COMPACT_ATOMS: atom_id res chain seq x y z
N MET A 1 -25.38 -33.48 -58.87
CA MET A 1 -24.88 -32.40 -57.99
C MET A 1 -25.26 -32.71 -56.55
N LEU A 2 -24.33 -33.20 -55.73
CA LEU A 2 -24.54 -33.44 -54.29
C LEU A 2 -23.99 -32.23 -53.53
N ARG A 3 -24.86 -31.48 -52.83
CA ARG A 3 -24.45 -30.35 -51.99
C ARG A 3 -24.14 -30.84 -50.59
N PHE A 4 -22.88 -30.65 -50.19
CA PHE A 4 -22.37 -30.90 -48.85
C PHE A 4 -22.84 -29.77 -47.92
N VAL A 5 -23.69 -30.07 -46.93
CA VAL A 5 -24.09 -29.11 -45.90
C VAL A 5 -23.20 -29.35 -44.68
N ARG A 6 -22.33 -28.39 -44.33
CA ARG A 6 -21.54 -28.41 -43.10
C ARG A 6 -22.39 -27.88 -41.93
N PRO A 7 -22.40 -28.52 -40.76
CA PRO A 7 -23.00 -27.95 -39.56
C PRO A 7 -22.05 -26.92 -38.94
N GLN A 8 -22.55 -25.72 -38.67
CA GLN A 8 -21.84 -24.71 -37.87
C GLN A 8 -22.15 -24.94 -36.39
N ILE A 9 -21.15 -25.39 -35.65
CA ILE A 9 -21.20 -25.54 -34.19
C ILE A 9 -21.00 -24.15 -33.58
N THR A 10 -22.06 -23.52 -33.07
CA THR A 10 -21.96 -22.30 -32.29
C THR A 10 -21.66 -22.66 -30.82
N ARG A 11 -20.42 -22.38 -30.39
CA ARG A 11 -20.03 -22.44 -28.97
C ARG A 11 -20.54 -21.18 -28.29
N ASN A 12 -21.50 -21.32 -27.38
CA ASN A 12 -21.90 -20.24 -26.47
C ASN A 12 -20.75 -20.01 -25.48
N LEU A 13 -19.97 -18.95 -25.68
CA LEU A 13 -19.05 -18.43 -24.69
C LEU A 13 -19.83 -17.49 -23.77
N THR A 14 -20.39 -18.03 -22.69
CA THR A 14 -20.85 -17.19 -21.57
C THR A 14 -19.61 -16.63 -20.88
N CYS A 15 -19.24 -15.40 -21.21
CA CYS A 15 -18.31 -14.61 -20.43
C CYS A 15 -18.95 -14.37 -19.06
N LEU A 16 -18.45 -15.07 -18.04
CA LEU A 16 -18.80 -14.79 -16.65
C LEU A 16 -18.23 -13.40 -16.33
N GLN A 17 -19.06 -12.36 -16.48
CA GLN A 17 -18.74 -11.02 -15.98
C GLN A 17 -18.59 -11.13 -14.47
N LYS A 18 -17.35 -11.29 -14.01
CA LYS A 18 -16.99 -11.01 -12.62
C LYS A 18 -17.28 -9.53 -12.41
N SER A 19 -18.39 -9.22 -11.76
CA SER A 19 -18.65 -7.89 -11.23
C SER A 19 -17.58 -7.62 -10.17
N PHE A 20 -16.61 -6.78 -10.52
CA PHE A 20 -15.74 -6.17 -9.51
C PHE A 20 -16.61 -5.17 -8.75
N THR A 21 -17.16 -5.59 -7.61
CA THR A 21 -17.60 -4.66 -6.57
C THR A 21 -16.36 -4.11 -5.87
N THR A 22 -15.67 -3.17 -6.52
CA THR A 22 -14.75 -2.28 -5.83
C THR A 22 -15.57 -1.33 -4.98
N THR A 23 -15.84 -1.70 -3.73
CA THR A 23 -16.29 -0.76 -2.72
C THR A 23 -15.27 0.36 -2.65
N SER A 24 -15.69 1.55 -3.09
CA SER A 24 -14.90 2.76 -3.17
C SER A 24 -14.35 3.19 -1.80
N ARG A 25 -13.17 2.68 -1.44
CA ARG A 25 -12.25 3.32 -0.49
C ARG A 25 -11.34 4.36 -1.17
N LEU A 26 -11.60 4.65 -2.45
CA LEU A 26 -10.99 5.73 -3.23
C LEU A 26 -11.32 7.08 -2.57
N GLY A 27 -10.47 7.51 -1.64
CA GLY A 27 -10.60 8.80 -0.95
C GLY A 27 -10.32 8.77 0.56
N THR A 28 -10.10 7.60 1.17
CA THR A 28 -9.88 7.54 2.63
C THR A 28 -8.50 8.06 3.03
N TYR A 29 -7.46 7.81 2.22
CA TYR A 29 -6.09 8.19 2.52
C TYR A 29 -5.43 8.88 1.33
N LYS A 30 -4.79 10.02 1.59
CA LYS A 30 -4.01 10.77 0.59
C LYS A 30 -2.80 9.95 0.13
N GLU A 31 -2.37 10.15 -1.12
CA GLU A 31 -1.08 9.65 -1.60
C GLU A 31 0.07 10.46 -1.00
N TRP A 32 1.27 9.86 -0.85
CA TRP A 32 2.43 10.54 -0.27
C TRP A 32 2.72 11.93 -0.85
N LYS A 33 2.64 12.07 -2.18
CA LYS A 33 2.89 13.35 -2.90
C LYS A 33 1.84 14.43 -2.60
N GLN A 34 0.68 14.05 -2.06
CA GLN A 34 -0.42 14.94 -1.71
C GLN A 34 -0.37 15.37 -0.23
N LEU A 35 0.52 14.78 0.57
CA LEU A 35 0.72 15.17 1.96
C LEU A 35 1.46 16.49 2.06
N SER A 36 1.10 17.29 3.06
CA SER A 36 1.91 18.42 3.48
C SER A 36 3.24 17.92 4.05
N ASP A 37 4.25 18.78 4.10
CA ASP A 37 5.54 18.42 4.68
C ASP A 37 5.43 18.14 6.18
N ASP A 38 4.52 18.81 6.88
CA ASP A 38 4.20 18.52 8.28
C ASP A 38 3.55 17.14 8.46
N ASP A 39 2.61 16.76 7.58
CA ASP A 39 1.99 15.43 7.62
C ASP A 39 3.03 14.33 7.36
N LYS A 40 3.95 14.56 6.41
CA LYS A 40 5.05 13.63 6.13
C LYS A 40 5.99 13.49 7.34
N ARG A 41 6.41 14.59 7.97
CA ARG A 41 7.23 14.57 9.19
C ARG A 41 6.54 13.82 10.31
N ASN A 42 5.26 14.12 10.54
CA ASN A 42 4.48 13.47 11.58
C ASN A 42 4.34 11.96 11.33
N PHE A 43 4.12 11.56 10.07
CA PHE A 43 4.14 10.15 9.70
C PHE A 43 5.49 9.49 10.01
N ILE A 44 6.60 10.11 9.63
CA ILE A 44 7.95 9.57 9.84
C ILE A 44 8.22 9.37 11.34
N HIS A 45 7.99 10.40 12.16
CA HIS A 45 8.18 10.31 13.61
C HIS A 45 7.32 9.22 14.24
N SER A 46 6.05 9.14 13.81
CA SER A 46 5.11 8.14 14.32
C SER A 46 5.50 6.72 13.88
N TYR A 47 5.94 6.55 12.63
CA TYR A 47 6.38 5.26 12.10
C TYR A 47 7.65 4.76 12.80
N VAL A 48 8.67 5.61 12.96
CA VAL A 48 9.92 5.25 13.66
C VAL A 48 9.63 4.82 15.10
N SER A 49 8.77 5.57 15.80
CA SER A 49 8.36 5.26 17.17
C SER A 49 7.57 3.95 17.24
N PHE A 50 6.57 3.80 16.39
CA PHE A 50 5.76 2.59 16.27
C PHE A 50 6.62 1.34 15.99
N TYR A 51 7.53 1.44 15.01
CA TYR A 51 8.38 0.32 14.61
C TYR A 51 9.31 -0.09 15.75
N LYS A 52 9.89 0.88 16.46
CA LYS A 52 10.74 0.62 17.64
C LYS A 52 9.97 -0.07 18.76
N GLU A 53 8.73 0.35 19.04
CA GLU A 53 7.90 -0.25 20.08
C GLU A 53 7.52 -1.70 19.75
N LYS A 54 7.14 -1.97 18.49
CA LYS A 54 6.77 -3.30 18.03
C LYS A 54 7.98 -4.24 17.86
N HIS A 55 9.15 -3.69 17.53
CA HIS A 55 10.34 -4.45 17.20
C HIS A 55 11.60 -3.91 17.90
N PRO A 56 11.67 -3.94 19.25
CA PRO A 56 12.70 -3.24 20.02
C PRO A 56 14.13 -3.70 19.71
N CYS A 57 14.32 -4.96 19.33
CA CYS A 57 15.63 -5.54 19.03
C CYS A 57 15.97 -5.56 17.53
N SER A 58 15.15 -4.95 16.67
CA SER A 58 15.40 -4.94 15.22
C SER A 58 16.57 -4.03 14.87
N LYS A 59 17.49 -4.53 14.04
CA LYS A 59 18.59 -3.71 13.49
C LYS A 59 18.08 -2.55 12.65
N SER A 60 16.89 -2.67 12.07
CA SER A 60 16.25 -1.61 11.29
C SER A 60 15.94 -0.36 12.12
N ASN A 61 15.86 -0.46 13.45
CA ASN A 61 15.68 0.70 14.33
C ASN A 61 16.80 1.73 14.16
N VAL A 62 18.05 1.28 13.98
CA VAL A 62 19.19 2.17 13.76
C VAL A 62 19.06 2.87 12.42
N MET A 63 18.73 2.11 11.37
CA MET A 63 18.53 2.65 10.02
C MET A 63 17.41 3.69 9.99
N TYR A 64 16.21 3.37 10.49
CA TYR A 64 15.08 4.29 10.47
C TYR A 64 15.34 5.54 11.30
N ARG A 65 16.01 5.40 12.45
CA ARG A 65 16.42 6.57 13.25
C ARG A 65 17.38 7.46 12.47
N SER A 66 18.44 6.90 11.90
CA SER A 66 19.45 7.68 11.17
C SER A 66 18.91 8.32 9.89
N LEU A 67 17.87 7.73 9.28
CA LEU A 67 17.20 8.36 8.13
C LEU A 67 16.29 9.51 8.56
N ALA A 68 15.64 9.40 9.72
CA ALA A 68 14.82 10.49 10.26
C ALA A 68 15.68 11.58 10.92
N GLU A 69 16.92 11.26 11.29
CA GLU A 69 17.90 12.19 11.83
C GLU A 69 18.23 13.28 10.80
N GLY A 70 18.16 14.55 11.21
CA GLY A 70 18.36 15.70 10.33
C GLY A 70 17.12 16.16 9.54
N MET A 71 16.03 15.40 9.51
CA MET A 71 14.78 15.83 8.87
C MET A 71 14.26 17.13 9.49
N ASP A 72 14.28 17.25 10.82
CA ASP A 72 13.80 18.43 11.52
C ASP A 72 14.75 19.62 11.40
N GLU A 73 16.06 19.36 11.29
CA GLU A 73 17.10 20.40 11.25
C GLU A 73 17.29 20.99 9.85
N HIS A 74 17.28 20.14 8.81
CA HIS A 74 17.57 20.53 7.44
C HIS A 74 16.32 20.64 6.58
N GLY A 75 15.21 20.08 7.05
CA GLY A 75 13.94 20.05 6.34
C GLY A 75 13.85 19.00 5.23
N ASP A 76 14.86 18.15 5.10
CA ASP A 76 14.90 17.08 4.12
C ASP A 76 13.98 15.93 4.54
N ILE A 77 12.95 15.68 3.74
CA ILE A 77 12.01 14.57 3.98
C ILE A 77 12.52 13.34 3.22
N PRO A 78 13.00 12.28 3.89
CA PRO A 78 13.61 11.15 3.22
C PRO A 78 12.58 10.35 2.41
N TYR A 79 12.84 10.22 1.11
CA TYR A 79 11.91 9.60 0.15
C TYR A 79 11.54 8.14 0.49
N VAL A 80 12.44 7.41 1.15
CA VAL A 80 12.20 6.02 1.57
C VAL A 80 10.95 5.86 2.43
N PHE A 81 10.62 6.86 3.25
CA PHE A 81 9.38 6.84 4.04
C PHE A 81 8.14 7.02 3.18
N GLY A 82 8.24 7.67 2.02
CA GLY A 82 7.14 7.73 1.06
C GLY A 82 6.85 6.39 0.40
N ILE A 83 7.87 5.56 0.19
CA ILE A 83 7.70 4.17 -0.29
C ILE A 83 6.93 3.37 0.78
N LEU A 84 7.36 3.46 2.04
CA LEU A 84 6.70 2.78 3.16
C LEU A 84 5.24 3.24 3.33
N TYR A 85 5.01 4.55 3.30
CA TYR A 85 3.68 5.13 3.40
C TYR A 85 2.74 4.59 2.31
N ASN A 86 3.18 4.65 1.05
CA ASN A 86 2.36 4.19 -0.06
C ASN A 86 2.12 2.68 0.01
N GLU A 87 3.10 1.89 0.47
CA GLU A 87 2.90 0.45 0.64
C GLU A 87 1.88 0.14 1.74
N ILE A 88 1.96 0.80 2.89
CA ILE A 88 0.99 0.66 3.99
C ILE A 88 -0.41 1.05 3.50
N ARG A 89 -0.51 2.16 2.76
CA ARG A 89 -1.76 2.59 2.13
C ARG A 89 -2.30 1.52 1.17
N SER A 90 -1.46 1.00 0.27
CA SER A 90 -1.84 -0.05 -0.69
C SER A 90 -2.31 -1.31 0.02
N VAL A 91 -1.64 -1.76 1.08
CA VAL A 91 -2.08 -2.92 1.89
C VAL A 91 -3.43 -2.65 2.56
N THR A 92 -3.61 -1.45 3.09
CA THR A 92 -4.86 -1.03 3.77
C THR A 92 -6.05 -0.98 2.82
N LEU A 93 -5.82 -0.56 1.58
CA LEU A 93 -6.83 -0.52 0.51
C LEU A 93 -7.03 -1.87 -0.20
N GLY A 94 -6.18 -2.86 0.06
CA GLY A 94 -6.22 -4.16 -0.61
C GLY A 94 -5.65 -4.12 -2.04
N GLU A 95 -4.81 -3.12 -2.34
CA GLU A 95 -4.18 -2.88 -3.64
C GLU A 95 -2.75 -3.47 -3.73
N SER A 96 -2.11 -3.79 -2.59
CA SER A 96 -0.75 -4.35 -2.58
C SER A 96 -0.70 -5.77 -3.18
N THR A 97 0.33 -6.01 -4.00
CA THR A 97 0.62 -7.30 -4.62
C THR A 97 1.47 -8.21 -3.73
N ASP A 98 2.41 -7.62 -2.99
CA ASP A 98 3.49 -8.34 -2.31
C ASP A 98 3.24 -8.48 -0.81
N ASN A 99 2.44 -7.58 -0.23
CA ASN A 99 2.12 -7.59 1.20
C ASN A 99 0.61 -7.80 1.41
N LYS A 100 0.27 -8.48 2.51
CA LYS A 100 -1.11 -8.79 2.87
C LYS A 100 -1.43 -8.23 4.24
N ARG A 101 -2.64 -7.69 4.40
CA ARG A 101 -3.13 -7.22 5.70
C ARG A 101 -3.09 -8.35 6.73
N GLY A 102 -2.56 -8.06 7.91
CA GLY A 102 -2.33 -9.01 8.99
C GLY A 102 -1.06 -9.86 8.85
N GLN A 103 -0.24 -9.68 7.80
CA GLN A 103 0.97 -10.47 7.57
C GLN A 103 2.22 -9.60 7.41
N GLY A 104 3.30 -10.01 8.07
CA GLY A 104 4.57 -9.29 8.03
C GLY A 104 4.49 -7.92 8.71
N ILE A 105 5.57 -7.14 8.58
CA ILE A 105 5.69 -5.85 9.29
C ILE A 105 4.78 -4.80 8.66
N LEU A 106 4.74 -4.72 7.32
CA LEU A 106 3.92 -3.74 6.60
C LEU A 106 2.43 -4.10 6.54
N GLY A 107 2.09 -5.34 6.89
CA GLY A 107 0.71 -5.78 7.02
C GLY A 107 0.09 -5.55 8.39
N ASP A 108 0.82 -5.03 9.40
CA ASP A 108 0.25 -4.80 10.73
C ASP A 108 -0.94 -3.80 10.63
N PRO A 109 -2.17 -4.21 10.98
CA PRO A 109 -3.35 -3.34 10.91
C PRO A 109 -3.22 -2.05 11.74
N SER A 110 -2.35 -2.04 12.75
CA SER A 110 -2.09 -0.86 13.58
C SER A 110 -1.47 0.29 12.78
N LEU A 111 -0.79 0.00 11.66
CA LEU A 111 -0.18 1.00 10.78
C LEU A 111 -1.23 1.87 10.07
N GLU A 112 -2.46 1.39 9.92
CA GLU A 112 -3.57 2.14 9.32
C GLU A 112 -3.83 3.46 10.08
N SER A 113 -3.61 3.47 11.40
CA SER A 113 -3.77 4.67 12.24
C SER A 113 -2.76 5.78 11.95
N LEU A 114 -1.67 5.47 11.23
CA LEU A 114 -0.62 6.42 10.86
C LEU A 114 -0.93 7.17 9.56
N LEU A 115 -1.93 6.71 8.79
CA LEU A 115 -2.30 7.30 7.50
C LEU A 115 -3.17 8.55 7.69
N LYS A 116 -3.15 9.44 6.69
CA LYS A 116 -3.89 10.71 6.66
C LYS A 116 -4.81 10.80 5.44
#